data_AF-A0A1S7IYW5-F1
#
_entry.id   AF-A0A1S7IYW5-F1
#
_cell.length_a   1.000
_cell.length_b   1.000
_cell.length_c   1.000
_cell.angle_alpha   90.00
_cell.angle_beta   90.00
_cell.angle_gamma   90.00
#
_symmetry.space_group_name_H-M   'P 1'
#
loop_
_entity.id
_entity.type
_entity.pdbx_description
1 polymer ?
#
loop_
_entity_poly.entity_id
_entity_poly.type
_entity_poly.pdbx_seq_one_letter_code
_entity_poly.pdbx_strand_id
1 'polypeptide(L)'
;ALNLEFLEAEFFLNGALGMGLDTIAPTLTAGGPRPIGAKKANLDALTNRIIEEFGYQEVGHLRAIITTIGGFSRPLLDLSTENFAHMFDEAVGYKLDPPFDPYLKTVNYLLACYLIPYVGLVGYVGTIPNLVKYNSRELVAGLLGVESGQDAVIRALLYEKANEKVIPYNITVAEFSNHISQLRNRLAMCGIKDEGLIVPLQLGAENKTESNVLSANADSLSYARTPQEVLRIVYGTGSEYKPGGFFPHGGNGRIAKEYLAKA
;
A
#
# COMPACT_ATOMS: atom_id res chain seq x y z
N ALA A 1 -5.46 7.95 3.54
CA ALA A 1 -6.71 8.32 4.21
C ALA A 1 -7.81 7.39 3.73
N LEU A 2 -9.07 7.59 4.13
CA LEU A 2 -10.05 6.52 4.34
C LEU A 2 -10.15 5.36 3.33
N ASN A 3 -10.01 5.57 2.00
CA ASN A 3 -9.96 4.45 1.05
C ASN A 3 -8.75 3.53 1.29
N LEU A 4 -7.57 4.12 1.54
CA LEU A 4 -6.32 3.40 1.78
C LEU A 4 -6.34 2.69 3.13
N GLU A 5 -6.80 3.34 4.21
CA GLU A 5 -6.95 2.64 5.49
C GLU A 5 -7.90 1.44 5.41
N PHE A 6 -8.96 1.51 4.60
CA PHE A 6 -9.81 0.33 4.38
C PHE A 6 -9.06 -0.78 3.66
N LEU A 7 -8.27 -0.43 2.64
CA LEU A 7 -7.43 -1.38 1.91
C LEU A 7 -6.43 -2.06 2.85
N GLU A 8 -5.74 -1.27 3.67
CA GLU A 8 -4.70 -1.74 4.59
C GLU A 8 -5.27 -2.53 5.77
N ALA A 9 -6.34 -2.02 6.40
CA ALA A 9 -7.04 -2.75 7.46
C ALA A 9 -7.51 -4.12 6.98
N GLU A 10 -8.18 -4.18 5.82
CA GLU A 10 -8.64 -5.46 5.29
C GLU A 10 -7.48 -6.37 4.94
N PHE A 11 -6.43 -5.86 4.29
CA PHE A 11 -5.31 -6.70 3.89
C PHE A 11 -4.58 -7.27 5.12
N PHE A 12 -4.20 -6.43 6.08
CA PHE A 12 -3.47 -6.85 7.28
C PHE A 12 -4.28 -7.75 8.22
N LEU A 13 -5.54 -7.39 8.52
CA LEU A 13 -6.39 -8.22 9.38
C LEU A 13 -6.65 -9.59 8.76
N ASN A 14 -7.00 -9.65 7.46
CA ASN A 14 -7.21 -10.93 6.80
C ASN A 14 -5.90 -11.72 6.72
N GLY A 15 -4.77 -11.10 6.36
CA GLY A 15 -3.48 -11.77 6.28
C GLY A 15 -3.04 -12.38 7.60
N ALA A 16 -3.16 -11.66 8.72
CA ALA A 16 -2.75 -12.15 10.03
C ALA A 16 -3.76 -13.12 10.66
N LEU A 17 -5.06 -12.77 10.63
CA LEU A 17 -6.09 -13.44 11.42
C LEU A 17 -7.02 -14.33 10.59
N GLY A 18 -7.12 -14.09 9.28
CA GLY A 18 -8.11 -14.73 8.40
C GLY A 18 -9.51 -14.12 8.48
N MET A 19 -9.63 -12.92 9.07
CA MET A 19 -10.89 -12.20 9.20
C MET A 19 -10.67 -10.69 9.10
N GLY A 20 -11.59 -10.00 8.44
CA GLY A 20 -11.53 -8.55 8.21
C GLY A 20 -12.40 -7.72 9.16
N LEU A 21 -12.69 -6.47 8.76
CA LEU A 21 -13.43 -5.53 9.60
C LEU A 21 -14.85 -5.99 9.94
N ASP A 22 -15.48 -6.81 9.10
CA ASP A 22 -16.81 -7.39 9.36
C ASP A 22 -16.87 -8.19 10.67
N THR A 23 -15.75 -8.76 11.11
CA THR A 23 -15.65 -9.48 12.38
C THR A 23 -15.04 -8.59 13.47
N ILE A 24 -13.96 -7.88 13.14
CA ILE A 24 -13.14 -7.16 14.12
C ILE A 24 -13.78 -5.84 14.56
N ALA A 25 -14.36 -5.09 13.63
CA ALA A 25 -14.94 -3.77 13.88
C ALA A 25 -16.07 -3.44 12.89
N PRO A 26 -17.18 -4.21 12.88
CA PRO A 26 -18.19 -4.17 11.82
C PRO A 26 -18.81 -2.78 11.61
N THR A 27 -18.94 -1.99 12.68
CA THR A 27 -19.50 -0.65 12.62
C THR A 27 -18.66 0.32 11.78
N LEU A 28 -17.34 0.10 11.69
CA LEU A 28 -16.45 0.96 10.90
C LEU A 28 -16.60 0.75 9.39
N THR A 29 -17.13 -0.39 8.95
CA THR A 29 -17.42 -0.63 7.52
C THR A 29 -18.55 0.25 6.99
N ALA A 30 -19.41 0.76 7.90
CA ALA A 30 -20.63 1.48 7.59
C ALA A 30 -21.49 0.82 6.49
N GLY A 31 -21.59 -0.52 6.54
CA GLY A 31 -22.38 -1.32 5.60
C GLY A 31 -21.74 -1.53 4.22
N GLY A 32 -20.47 -1.15 4.04
CA GLY A 32 -19.73 -1.39 2.81
C GLY A 32 -19.51 -2.87 2.50
N PRO A 33 -19.42 -3.28 1.22
CA PRO A 33 -19.29 -4.68 0.83
C PRO A 33 -17.97 -5.30 1.31
N ARG A 34 -17.98 -6.62 1.54
CA ARG A 34 -16.80 -7.40 1.91
C ARG A 34 -15.74 -7.38 0.80
N PRO A 35 -14.44 -7.39 1.13
CA PRO A 35 -13.39 -7.52 0.13
C PRO A 35 -13.49 -8.87 -0.59
N ILE A 36 -13.12 -8.87 -1.87
CA ILE A 36 -13.01 -10.07 -2.69
C ILE A 36 -11.67 -10.76 -2.38
N GLY A 37 -11.70 -12.08 -2.19
CA GLY A 37 -10.49 -12.92 -2.24
C GLY A 37 -9.49 -12.77 -1.09
N ALA A 38 -9.77 -11.94 -0.08
CA ALA A 38 -8.93 -11.80 1.12
C ALA A 38 -8.87 -13.12 1.91
N LYS A 39 -7.66 -13.52 2.33
CA LYS A 39 -7.40 -14.81 2.99
C LYS A 39 -6.37 -14.66 4.11
N LYS A 40 -6.32 -15.66 4.99
CA LYS A 40 -5.20 -15.83 5.94
C LYS A 40 -3.92 -16.15 5.18
N ALA A 41 -2.86 -15.39 5.42
CA ALA A 41 -1.55 -15.65 4.88
C ALA A 41 -0.80 -16.69 5.73
N ASN A 42 0.04 -17.50 5.07
CA ASN A 42 0.94 -18.41 5.73
C ASN A 42 2.21 -17.67 6.19
N LEU A 43 2.11 -16.97 7.31
CA LEU A 43 3.19 -16.17 7.88
C LEU A 43 3.96 -16.95 8.95
N ASP A 44 5.26 -16.71 9.05
CA ASP A 44 6.01 -17.08 10.25
C ASP A 44 5.49 -16.33 11.49
N ALA A 45 5.83 -16.84 12.67
CA ALA A 45 5.28 -16.34 13.93
C ALA A 45 5.67 -14.88 14.23
N LEU A 46 6.85 -14.42 13.79
CA LEU A 46 7.27 -13.03 14.00
C LEU A 46 6.45 -12.10 13.11
N THR A 47 6.45 -12.37 11.81
CA THR A 47 5.75 -11.57 10.81
C THR A 47 4.25 -11.57 11.07
N ASN A 48 3.66 -12.70 11.47
CA ASN A 48 2.24 -12.77 11.79
C ASN A 48 1.85 -11.78 12.91
N ARG A 49 2.64 -11.70 14.00
CA ARG A 49 2.37 -10.75 15.09
C ARG A 49 2.53 -9.29 14.67
N ILE A 50 3.51 -9.00 13.82
CA ILE A 50 3.73 -7.64 13.28
C ILE A 50 2.54 -7.23 12.40
N ILE A 51 2.12 -8.10 11.48
CA ILE A 51 0.98 -7.80 10.59
C ILE A 51 -0.34 -7.74 11.37
N GLU A 52 -0.50 -8.54 12.43
CA GLU A 52 -1.63 -8.42 13.35
C GLU A 52 -1.68 -7.04 14.02
N GLU A 53 -0.54 -6.56 14.52
CA GLU A 53 -0.43 -5.21 15.11
C GLU A 53 -0.85 -4.13 14.09
N PHE A 54 -0.35 -4.23 12.85
CA PHE A 54 -0.70 -3.27 11.79
C PHE A 54 -2.19 -3.29 11.51
N GLY A 55 -2.79 -4.47 11.39
CA GLY A 55 -4.24 -4.59 11.19
C GLY A 55 -5.05 -3.90 12.28
N TYR A 56 -4.65 -4.00 13.55
CA TYR A 56 -5.33 -3.29 14.64
C TYR A 56 -5.04 -1.79 14.67
N GLN A 57 -3.85 -1.35 14.24
CA GLN A 57 -3.53 0.07 14.06
C GLN A 57 -4.45 0.69 12.99
N GLU A 58 -4.70 -0.01 11.87
CA GLU A 58 -5.60 0.47 10.83
C GLU A 58 -7.06 0.57 11.27
N VAL A 59 -7.52 -0.32 12.17
CA VAL A 59 -8.82 -0.17 12.85
C VAL A 59 -8.85 1.14 13.65
N GLY A 60 -7.75 1.49 14.30
CA GLY A 60 -7.56 2.77 14.99
C GLY A 60 -7.59 3.95 14.03
N HIS A 61 -6.87 3.89 12.91
CA HIS A 61 -6.84 4.93 11.88
C HIS A 61 -8.23 5.21 11.30
N LEU A 62 -8.96 4.15 10.92
CA LEU A 62 -10.35 4.23 10.49
C LEU A 62 -11.22 4.95 11.52
N ARG A 63 -11.15 4.54 12.80
CA ARG A 63 -11.91 5.17 13.88
C ARG A 63 -11.56 6.65 14.05
N ALA A 64 -10.27 6.99 14.03
CA ALA A 64 -9.79 8.36 14.18
C ALA A 64 -10.29 9.26 13.05
N ILE A 65 -10.19 8.82 11.79
CA ILE A 65 -10.68 9.56 10.63
C ILE A 65 -12.20 9.75 10.70
N ILE A 66 -12.95 8.67 10.90
CA ILE A 66 -14.42 8.69 10.92
C ILE A 66 -14.92 9.63 12.02
N THR A 67 -14.31 9.59 13.20
CA THR A 67 -14.69 10.44 14.34
C THR A 67 -14.35 11.91 14.11
N THR A 68 -13.22 12.21 13.47
CA THR A 68 -12.70 13.58 13.37
C THR A 68 -13.30 14.36 12.21
N ILE A 69 -13.45 13.73 11.05
CA ILE A 69 -13.84 14.43 9.81
C ILE A 69 -15.08 13.83 9.13
N GLY A 70 -15.66 12.78 9.70
CA GLY A 70 -16.71 11.98 9.07
C GLY A 70 -16.15 10.95 8.10
N GLY A 71 -16.89 9.86 7.93
CA GLY A 71 -16.50 8.74 7.08
C GLY A 71 -17.41 8.52 5.88
N PHE A 72 -17.07 7.51 5.09
CA PHE A 72 -17.95 6.89 4.10
C PHE A 72 -17.88 5.37 4.25
N SER A 73 -18.87 4.66 3.69
CA SER A 73 -18.88 3.20 3.66
C SER A 73 -17.65 2.64 2.93
N ARG A 74 -17.07 1.56 3.48
CA ARG A 74 -15.98 0.81 2.84
C ARG A 74 -16.28 0.58 1.35
N PRO A 75 -15.39 0.95 0.41
CA PRO A 75 -15.58 0.61 -1.00
C PRO A 75 -15.40 -0.90 -1.23
N LEU A 76 -15.83 -1.41 -2.38
CA LEU A 76 -15.48 -2.78 -2.76
C LEU A 76 -13.97 -2.85 -3.03
N LEU A 77 -13.31 -3.78 -2.35
CA LEU A 77 -11.88 -4.03 -2.50
C LEU A 77 -11.65 -5.38 -3.18
N ASP A 78 -10.66 -5.45 -4.05
CA ASP A 78 -10.18 -6.70 -4.63
C ASP A 78 -8.82 -7.08 -4.05
N LEU A 79 -8.83 -7.99 -3.08
CA LEU A 79 -7.66 -8.55 -2.42
C LEU A 79 -7.38 -9.98 -2.90
N SER A 80 -7.91 -10.37 -4.05
CA SER A 80 -7.74 -11.70 -4.59
C SER A 80 -6.30 -11.99 -5.02
N THR A 81 -5.93 -13.26 -4.94
CA THR A 81 -4.65 -13.77 -5.47
C THR A 81 -4.49 -13.38 -6.94
N GLU A 82 -5.57 -13.39 -7.72
CA GLU A 82 -5.60 -13.04 -9.14
C GLU A 82 -5.25 -11.57 -9.40
N ASN A 83 -5.80 -10.65 -8.59
CA ASN A 83 -5.50 -9.22 -8.70
C ASN A 83 -4.03 -8.93 -8.36
N PHE A 84 -3.50 -9.53 -7.28
CA PHE A 84 -2.08 -9.42 -6.96
C PHE A 84 -1.19 -10.03 -8.05
N ALA A 85 -1.53 -11.20 -8.58
CA ALA A 85 -0.79 -11.82 -9.69
C ALA A 85 -0.70 -10.88 -10.90
N HIS A 86 -1.82 -10.26 -11.29
CA HIS A 86 -1.84 -9.29 -12.38
C HIS A 86 -0.92 -8.09 -12.12
N MET A 87 -0.92 -7.53 -10.90
CA MET A 87 -0.02 -6.42 -10.56
C MET A 87 1.46 -6.81 -10.59
N PHE A 88 1.79 -8.03 -10.14
CA PHE A 88 3.16 -8.53 -10.18
C PHE A 88 3.62 -8.82 -11.61
N ASP A 89 2.74 -9.36 -12.46
CA ASP A 89 3.01 -9.54 -13.89
C ASP A 89 3.30 -8.20 -14.58
N GLU A 90 2.49 -7.17 -14.31
CA GLU A 90 2.69 -5.81 -14.80
C GLU A 90 3.98 -5.15 -14.27
N ALA A 91 4.41 -5.51 -13.06
CA ALA A 91 5.64 -5.01 -12.47
C ALA A 91 6.88 -5.59 -13.16
N VAL A 92 6.90 -6.92 -13.35
CA VAL A 92 8.04 -7.61 -13.98
C VAL A 92 8.01 -7.52 -15.51
N GLY A 93 6.86 -7.19 -16.10
CA GLY A 93 6.68 -7.01 -17.55
C GLY A 93 6.39 -8.30 -18.31
N TYR A 94 6.06 -9.38 -17.62
CA TYR A 94 5.67 -10.66 -18.20
C TYR A 94 4.84 -11.47 -17.20
N LYS A 95 4.10 -12.47 -17.70
CA LYS A 95 3.30 -13.35 -16.85
C LYS A 95 4.19 -14.29 -16.04
N LEU A 96 4.13 -14.18 -14.71
CA LEU A 96 4.78 -15.10 -13.80
C LEU A 96 4.12 -16.49 -13.86
N ASP A 97 4.94 -17.52 -13.82
CA ASP A 97 4.50 -18.92 -13.76
C ASP A 97 5.20 -19.64 -12.60
N PRO A 98 4.46 -20.08 -11.57
CA PRO A 98 3.02 -19.90 -11.36
C PRO A 98 2.65 -18.42 -11.09
N PRO A 99 1.36 -18.03 -11.18
CA PRO A 99 0.91 -16.70 -10.79
C PRO A 99 1.32 -16.33 -9.37
N PHE A 100 1.66 -15.06 -9.12
CA PHE A 100 2.09 -14.61 -7.79
C PHE A 100 0.94 -14.72 -6.78
N ASP A 101 1.17 -15.44 -5.68
CA ASP A 101 0.23 -15.55 -4.57
C ASP A 101 0.75 -14.81 -3.34
N PRO A 102 0.09 -13.72 -2.90
CA PRO A 102 0.50 -12.95 -1.73
C PRO A 102 0.33 -13.75 -0.43
N TYR A 103 -0.57 -14.74 -0.38
CA TYR A 103 -0.91 -15.45 0.85
C TYR A 103 -0.05 -16.71 1.10
N LEU A 104 0.80 -17.07 0.13
CA LEU A 104 1.51 -18.35 0.10
C LEU A 104 2.56 -18.54 1.21
N LYS A 105 3.33 -17.49 1.51
CA LYS A 105 4.41 -17.49 2.50
C LYS A 105 4.82 -16.07 2.89
N THR A 106 5.56 -15.92 4.00
CA THR A 106 6.05 -14.62 4.51
C THR A 106 6.61 -13.68 3.43
N VAL A 107 7.58 -14.13 2.63
CA VAL A 107 8.26 -13.24 1.66
C VAL A 107 7.29 -12.73 0.58
N ASN A 108 6.35 -13.56 0.14
CA ASN A 108 5.31 -13.16 -0.82
C ASN A 108 4.39 -12.10 -0.20
N TYR A 109 3.97 -12.35 1.04
CA TYR A 109 3.09 -11.42 1.74
C TYR A 109 3.77 -10.07 1.98
N LEU A 110 5.04 -10.06 2.41
CA LEU A 110 5.81 -8.83 2.60
C LEU A 110 6.01 -8.07 1.28
N LEU A 111 6.27 -8.75 0.16
CA LEU A 111 6.33 -8.12 -1.16
C LEU A 111 4.98 -7.55 -1.60
N ALA A 112 3.87 -8.21 -1.27
CA ALA A 112 2.53 -7.68 -1.49
C ALA A 112 2.25 -6.47 -0.60
N CYS A 113 2.66 -6.50 0.67
CA CYS A 113 2.64 -5.34 1.55
C CYS A 113 3.46 -4.20 0.94
N TYR A 114 4.66 -4.43 0.43
CA TYR A 114 5.50 -3.38 -0.16
C TYR A 114 4.79 -2.56 -1.24
N LEU A 115 3.79 -3.14 -1.93
CA LEU A 115 2.98 -2.48 -2.95
C LEU A 115 1.98 -1.46 -2.39
N ILE A 116 1.45 -1.65 -1.17
CA ILE A 116 0.28 -0.93 -0.62
C ILE A 116 0.64 0.28 0.27
N PRO A 117 1.20 0.15 1.51
CA PRO A 117 1.25 1.24 2.51
C PRO A 117 2.07 2.45 2.09
N TYR A 118 3.12 2.23 1.31
CA TYR A 118 3.92 3.35 0.78
C TYR A 118 3.07 4.33 -0.05
N VAL A 119 1.95 3.90 -0.65
CA VAL A 119 1.03 4.78 -1.37
C VAL A 119 0.22 5.66 -0.40
N GLY A 120 -0.11 5.14 0.78
CA GLY A 120 -0.73 5.86 1.90
C GLY A 120 0.11 7.03 2.37
N LEU A 121 1.34 6.74 2.80
CA LEU A 121 2.22 7.75 3.39
C LEU A 121 2.57 8.90 2.43
N VAL A 122 2.91 8.60 1.16
CA VAL A 122 3.25 9.66 0.20
C VAL A 122 2.02 10.47 -0.21
N GLY A 123 0.83 9.86 -0.13
CA GLY A 123 -0.45 10.56 -0.28
C GLY A 123 -0.71 11.51 0.88
N TYR A 124 -0.35 11.16 2.12
CA TYR A 124 -0.42 12.05 3.26
C TYR A 124 0.51 13.24 3.12
N VAL A 125 1.78 13.01 2.78
CA VAL A 125 2.76 14.08 2.54
C VAL A 125 2.25 15.07 1.47
N GLY A 126 1.71 14.57 0.36
CA GLY A 126 1.14 15.42 -0.70
C GLY A 126 -0.17 16.13 -0.33
N THR A 127 -0.92 15.59 0.63
CA THR A 127 -2.19 16.17 1.07
C THR A 127 -2.00 17.26 2.12
N ILE A 128 -1.04 17.11 3.04
CA ILE A 128 -0.83 18.02 4.19
C ILE A 128 -0.81 19.50 3.79
N PRO A 129 -0.08 19.95 2.75
CA PRO A 129 -0.04 21.36 2.35
C PRO A 129 -1.41 21.94 1.96
N ASN A 130 -2.35 21.08 1.55
CA ASN A 130 -3.68 21.48 1.08
C ASN A 130 -4.74 21.44 2.19
N LEU A 131 -4.41 20.96 3.39
CA LEU A 131 -5.34 20.92 4.51
C LEU A 131 -5.46 22.30 5.15
N VAL A 132 -6.69 22.79 5.31
CA VAL A 132 -6.94 24.13 5.90
C VAL A 132 -7.20 24.04 7.41
N LYS A 133 -7.95 23.04 7.86
CA LYS A 133 -8.36 22.91 9.27
C LYS A 133 -7.24 22.33 10.13
N TYR A 134 -7.00 22.92 11.31
CA TYR A 134 -6.03 22.45 12.29
C TYR A 134 -6.21 20.96 12.63
N ASN A 135 -7.42 20.57 13.05
CA ASN A 135 -7.72 19.18 13.43
C ASN A 135 -7.46 18.18 12.28
N SER A 136 -7.65 18.60 11.02
CA SER A 136 -7.35 17.73 9.86
C SER A 136 -5.85 17.57 9.65
N ARG A 137 -5.06 18.63 9.85
CA ARG A 137 -3.59 18.55 9.79
C ARG A 137 -3.04 17.70 10.93
N GLU A 138 -3.53 17.92 12.14
CA GLU A 138 -3.16 17.14 13.32
C GLU A 138 -3.45 15.65 13.12
N LEU A 139 -4.66 15.31 12.66
CA LEU A 139 -5.03 13.94 12.33
C LEU A 139 -4.07 13.33 11.30
N VAL A 140 -3.87 13.99 10.16
CA VAL A 140 -3.02 13.45 9.08
C VAL A 140 -1.55 13.35 9.50
N ALA A 141 -1.04 14.29 10.30
CA ALA A 141 0.31 14.21 10.85
C ALA A 141 0.47 13.03 11.82
N GLY A 142 -0.55 12.75 12.64
CA GLY A 142 -0.57 11.59 13.54
C GLY A 142 -0.59 10.26 12.78
N LEU A 143 -1.41 10.15 11.73
CA LEU A 143 -1.47 8.97 10.86
C LEU A 143 -0.14 8.75 10.14
N LEU A 144 0.43 9.80 9.53
CA LEU A 144 1.69 9.75 8.78
C LEU A 144 2.83 9.11 9.60
N GLY A 145 2.91 9.38 10.91
CA GLY A 145 3.96 8.82 11.76
C GLY A 145 3.89 7.29 11.88
N VAL A 146 2.69 6.73 12.09
CA VAL A 146 2.49 5.28 12.23
C VAL A 146 2.70 4.58 10.88
N GLU A 147 2.10 5.13 9.84
CA GLU A 147 2.20 4.65 8.44
C GLU A 147 3.65 4.60 7.95
N SER A 148 4.43 5.63 8.26
CA SER A 148 5.87 5.65 7.94
C SER A 148 6.63 4.56 8.70
N GLY A 149 6.25 4.28 9.95
CA GLY A 149 6.83 3.20 10.75
C GLY A 149 6.50 1.82 10.19
N GLN A 150 5.26 1.59 9.75
CA GLN A 150 4.83 0.35 9.13
C GLN A 150 5.60 0.07 7.82
N ASP A 151 5.71 1.08 6.94
CA ASP A 151 6.53 0.96 5.70
C ASP A 151 8.00 0.65 6.03
N ALA A 152 8.59 1.36 7.00
CA ALA A 152 9.96 1.13 7.43
C ALA A 152 10.19 -0.31 7.94
N VAL A 153 9.26 -0.86 8.72
CA VAL A 153 9.34 -2.25 9.21
C VAL A 153 9.23 -3.24 8.06
N ILE A 154 8.28 -3.05 7.14
CA ILE A 154 8.13 -3.92 5.95
C ILE A 154 9.41 -3.88 5.11
N ARG A 155 9.94 -2.69 4.83
CA ARG A 155 11.18 -2.51 4.06
C ARG A 155 12.38 -3.13 4.78
N ALA A 156 12.49 -3.02 6.09
CA ALA A 156 13.58 -3.63 6.86
C ALA A 156 13.53 -5.17 6.81
N LEU A 157 12.35 -5.77 6.98
CA LEU A 157 12.17 -7.22 6.88
C LEU A 157 12.47 -7.75 5.47
N LEU A 158 12.13 -7.00 4.44
CA LEU A 158 12.49 -7.34 3.05
C LEU A 158 13.98 -7.12 2.78
N TYR A 159 14.58 -6.07 3.34
CA TYR A 159 16.00 -5.75 3.15
C TYR A 159 16.90 -6.84 3.72
N GLU A 160 16.55 -7.43 4.87
CA GLU A 160 17.23 -8.62 5.42
C GLU A 160 17.25 -9.78 4.41
N LYS A 161 16.22 -9.86 3.56
CA LYS A 161 16.02 -10.90 2.55
C LYS A 161 16.40 -10.44 1.14
N ALA A 162 17.03 -9.28 0.97
CA ALA A 162 17.20 -8.64 -0.33
C ALA A 162 17.80 -9.55 -1.41
N ASN A 163 18.78 -10.39 -1.04
CA ASN A 163 19.48 -11.32 -1.94
C ASN A 163 18.80 -12.71 -2.06
N GLU A 164 17.74 -12.96 -1.29
CA GLU A 164 16.97 -14.20 -1.35
C GLU A 164 16.18 -14.26 -2.66
N LYS A 165 16.22 -15.40 -3.36
CA LYS A 165 15.34 -15.64 -4.52
C LYS A 165 13.94 -15.99 -4.06
N VAL A 166 12.94 -15.35 -4.65
CA VAL A 166 11.53 -15.62 -4.37
C VAL A 166 11.09 -16.85 -5.15
N ILE A 167 11.40 -18.03 -4.63
CA ILE A 167 11.08 -19.32 -5.27
C ILE A 167 9.58 -19.44 -5.55
N PRO A 168 9.17 -19.86 -6.77
CA PRO A 168 10.00 -20.44 -7.84
C PRO A 168 10.57 -19.45 -8.86
N TYR A 169 10.32 -18.15 -8.70
CA TYR A 169 10.83 -17.13 -9.60
C TYR A 169 12.34 -17.00 -9.46
N ASN A 170 13.05 -16.90 -10.59
CA ASN A 170 14.47 -16.59 -10.60
C ASN A 170 14.72 -15.07 -10.42
N ILE A 171 14.02 -14.47 -9.46
CA ILE A 171 14.01 -13.04 -9.14
C ILE A 171 14.25 -12.91 -7.64
N THR A 172 15.17 -12.03 -7.25
CA THR A 172 15.47 -11.72 -5.85
C THR A 172 14.42 -10.78 -5.25
N VAL A 173 14.37 -10.71 -3.92
CA VAL A 173 13.53 -9.74 -3.20
C VAL A 173 13.87 -8.30 -3.61
N ALA A 174 15.17 -7.97 -3.75
CA ALA A 174 15.60 -6.65 -4.21
C ALA A 174 15.11 -6.33 -5.62
N GLU A 175 15.24 -7.26 -6.57
CA GLU A 175 14.75 -7.10 -7.94
C GLU A 175 13.23 -6.91 -7.98
N PHE A 176 12.46 -7.72 -7.24
CA PHE A 176 11.01 -7.55 -7.13
C PHE A 176 10.66 -6.16 -6.58
N SER A 177 11.34 -5.71 -5.52
CA SER A 177 11.08 -4.37 -4.96
C SER A 177 11.32 -3.27 -6.00
N ASN A 178 12.39 -3.38 -6.80
CA ASN A 178 12.68 -2.44 -7.88
C ASN A 178 11.60 -2.45 -8.96
N HIS A 179 11.13 -3.62 -9.38
CA HIS A 179 10.04 -3.76 -10.34
C HIS A 179 8.73 -3.14 -9.84
N ILE A 180 8.39 -3.36 -8.57
CA ILE A 180 7.19 -2.77 -7.94
C ILE A 180 7.30 -1.24 -7.88
N SER A 181 8.45 -0.69 -7.48
CA SER A 181 8.64 0.77 -7.45
C SER A 181 8.54 1.39 -8.83
N GLN A 182 9.13 0.75 -9.84
CA GLN A 182 9.03 1.18 -11.23
C GLN A 182 7.59 1.14 -11.73
N LEU A 183 6.81 0.10 -11.39
CA LEU A 183 5.39 0.03 -11.71
C LEU A 183 4.63 1.23 -11.11
N ARG A 184 4.83 1.52 -9.82
CA ARG A 184 4.15 2.65 -9.15
C ARG A 184 4.49 3.99 -9.79
N ASN A 185 5.76 4.21 -10.14
CA ASN A 185 6.17 5.43 -10.84
C ASN A 185 5.54 5.52 -12.25
N ARG A 186 5.48 4.40 -12.97
CA ARG A 186 4.85 4.32 -14.31
C ARG A 186 3.35 4.63 -14.24
N LEU A 187 2.63 4.03 -13.31
CA LEU A 187 1.19 4.24 -13.10
C LEU A 187 0.89 5.67 -12.63
N ALA A 188 1.72 6.26 -11.76
CA ALA A 188 1.55 7.63 -11.32
C ALA A 188 1.70 8.67 -12.44
N MET A 189 2.51 8.35 -13.45
CA MET A 189 2.85 9.21 -14.60
C MET A 189 3.59 10.51 -14.22
N CYS A 190 4.34 10.52 -13.12
CA CYS A 190 4.99 11.75 -12.63
C CYS A 190 6.38 11.50 -11.98
N GLY A 191 7.33 11.09 -12.81
CA GLY A 191 8.74 10.94 -12.40
C GLY A 191 8.98 9.83 -11.36
N ILE A 192 10.15 9.88 -10.73
CA ILE A 192 10.58 8.93 -9.71
C ILE A 192 10.19 9.48 -8.34
N LYS A 193 9.27 8.79 -7.66
CA LYS A 193 8.79 9.10 -6.31
C LYS A 193 8.71 7.86 -5.43
N ASP A 194 9.50 6.86 -5.78
CA ASP A 194 9.59 5.57 -5.12
C ASP A 194 10.74 4.79 -5.74
N GLU A 195 11.45 4.07 -4.89
CA GLU A 195 12.65 3.33 -5.22
C GLU A 195 12.69 2.03 -4.40
N GLY A 196 13.26 0.98 -4.99
CA GLY A 196 13.38 -0.33 -4.35
C GLY A 196 14.36 -0.33 -3.18
N LEU A 197 14.58 -1.50 -2.59
CA LEU A 197 15.34 -1.66 -1.34
C LEU A 197 16.85 -1.40 -1.50
N ILE A 198 17.36 -1.57 -2.72
CA ILE A 198 18.75 -1.33 -3.09
C ILE A 198 18.76 -0.44 -4.33
N VAL A 199 19.49 0.66 -4.24
CA VAL A 199 19.61 1.67 -5.29
C VAL A 199 21.08 1.90 -5.68
N PRO A 200 21.37 2.41 -6.88
CA PRO A 200 22.71 2.89 -7.20
C PRO A 200 23.22 3.90 -6.18
N LEU A 201 24.53 3.92 -5.94
CA LEU A 201 25.18 4.79 -4.95
C LEU A 201 24.78 6.27 -5.08
N GLN A 202 24.49 6.74 -6.30
CA GLN A 202 24.11 8.14 -6.60
C GLN A 202 22.68 8.50 -6.21
N LEU A 203 21.84 7.51 -5.87
CA LEU A 203 20.47 7.73 -5.41
C LEU A 203 20.32 7.52 -3.90
N GLY A 204 21.23 6.77 -3.27
CA GLY A 204 21.16 6.57 -1.82
C GLY A 204 21.60 7.80 -1.02
N ALA A 205 21.34 7.77 0.28
CA ALA A 205 21.54 8.89 1.18
C ALA A 205 22.96 9.49 1.07
N GLU A 206 23.02 10.82 0.87
CA GLU A 206 24.26 11.59 0.71
C GLU A 206 25.19 11.06 -0.41
N ASN A 207 24.65 10.30 -1.37
CA ASN A 207 25.37 9.59 -2.42
C ASN A 207 26.46 8.62 -1.88
N LYS A 208 26.22 8.05 -0.70
CA LYS A 208 27.24 7.30 0.09
C LYS A 208 26.82 5.89 0.48
N THR A 209 25.59 5.47 0.15
CA THR A 209 25.09 4.14 0.46
C THR A 209 24.19 3.64 -0.68
N GLU A 210 24.09 2.32 -0.84
CA GLU A 210 23.16 1.68 -1.78
C GLU A 210 21.89 1.21 -1.06
N SER A 211 21.87 1.27 0.27
CA SER A 211 20.71 0.89 1.10
C SER A 211 19.59 1.93 0.98
N ASN A 212 18.37 1.45 0.79
CA ASN A 212 17.17 2.29 0.65
C ASN A 212 15.96 1.75 1.45
N VAL A 213 16.21 1.39 2.71
CA VAL A 213 15.18 0.94 3.66
C VAL A 213 14.17 2.05 3.97
N LEU A 214 14.59 3.31 3.91
CA LEU A 214 13.71 4.49 4.02
C LEU A 214 13.80 5.27 2.72
N SER A 215 12.82 5.11 1.83
CA SER A 215 12.84 5.80 0.53
C SER A 215 12.43 7.27 0.69
N ALA A 216 13.33 8.15 0.26
CA ALA A 216 13.18 9.60 0.40
C ALA A 216 13.92 10.33 -0.72
N ASN A 217 13.62 11.62 -0.90
CA ASN A 217 14.31 12.47 -1.87
C ASN A 217 15.75 12.81 -1.44
N ALA A 218 16.44 13.65 -2.22
CA ALA A 218 17.83 14.04 -1.95
C ALA A 218 18.05 14.70 -0.57
N ASP A 219 17.01 15.33 0.00
CA ASP A 219 17.05 15.95 1.34
C ASP A 219 16.59 14.97 2.45
N SER A 220 16.45 13.68 2.13
CA SER A 220 15.87 12.66 3.00
C SER A 220 14.44 12.97 3.47
N LEU A 221 13.67 13.67 2.65
CA LEU A 221 12.24 13.92 2.86
C LEU A 221 11.40 12.90 2.08
N SER A 222 10.34 12.40 2.72
CA SER A 222 9.37 11.52 2.05
C SER A 222 8.79 12.19 0.80
N TYR A 223 8.61 11.41 -0.26
CA TYR A 223 8.02 11.92 -1.50
C TYR A 223 6.54 12.31 -1.31
N ALA A 224 6.08 13.24 -2.15
CA ALA A 224 4.69 13.67 -2.19
C ALA A 224 3.99 13.15 -3.45
N ARG A 225 2.86 12.46 -3.28
CA ARG A 225 1.92 12.15 -4.37
C ARG A 225 0.61 12.89 -4.19
N THR A 226 0.09 13.39 -5.31
CA THR A 226 -1.25 13.96 -5.47
C THR A 226 -2.31 12.86 -5.39
N PRO A 227 -3.58 13.22 -5.11
CA PRO A 227 -4.67 12.25 -5.14
C PRO A 227 -4.81 11.52 -6.48
N GLN A 228 -4.54 12.18 -7.60
CA GLN A 228 -4.58 11.57 -8.94
C GLN A 228 -3.53 10.47 -9.07
N GLU A 229 -2.28 10.76 -8.71
CA GLU A 229 -1.20 9.78 -8.73
C GLU A 229 -1.54 8.56 -7.87
N VAL A 230 -2.08 8.79 -6.66
CA VAL A 230 -2.54 7.73 -5.77
C VAL A 230 -3.63 6.88 -6.42
N LEU A 231 -4.69 7.51 -6.97
CA LEU A 231 -5.81 6.81 -7.61
C LEU A 231 -5.34 5.95 -8.80
N ARG A 232 -4.47 6.49 -9.66
CA ARG A 232 -3.89 5.76 -10.79
C ARG A 232 -3.15 4.50 -10.37
N ILE A 233 -2.40 4.57 -9.26
CA ILE A 233 -1.65 3.44 -8.70
C ILE A 233 -2.63 2.40 -8.14
N VAL A 234 -3.54 2.79 -7.24
CA VAL A 234 -4.41 1.82 -6.56
C VAL A 234 -5.47 1.21 -7.48
N TYR A 235 -5.80 1.90 -8.57
CA TYR A 235 -6.63 1.32 -9.65
C TYR A 235 -5.82 0.41 -10.58
N GLY A 236 -4.49 0.47 -10.56
CA GLY A 236 -3.64 -0.33 -11.43
C GLY A 236 -3.77 0.00 -12.93
N THR A 237 -4.48 1.06 -13.29
CA THR A 237 -4.81 1.39 -14.70
C THR A 237 -3.96 2.53 -15.27
N GLY A 238 -3.21 3.24 -14.42
CA GLY A 238 -2.55 4.47 -14.82
C GLY A 238 -3.53 5.64 -15.07
N SER A 239 -4.81 5.48 -14.71
CA SER A 239 -5.83 6.50 -14.90
C SER A 239 -6.72 6.65 -13.66
N GLU A 240 -6.81 7.86 -13.12
CA GLU A 240 -7.69 8.22 -12.00
C GLU A 240 -9.19 8.16 -12.37
N TYR A 241 -9.50 8.05 -13.66
CA TYR A 241 -10.85 7.94 -14.21
C TYR A 241 -11.28 6.48 -14.42
N LYS A 242 -10.35 5.52 -14.45
CA LYS A 242 -10.64 4.11 -14.75
C LYS A 242 -10.40 3.24 -13.52
N PRO A 243 -11.45 2.85 -12.78
CA PRO A 243 -11.32 1.95 -11.65
C PRO A 243 -10.83 0.57 -12.08
N GLY A 244 -10.28 -0.18 -11.14
CA GLY A 244 -9.61 -1.46 -11.36
C GLY A 244 -8.74 -1.80 -10.16
N GLY A 245 -7.82 -2.76 -10.33
CA GLY A 245 -6.84 -3.09 -9.30
C GLY A 245 -7.51 -3.35 -7.95
N PHE A 246 -7.05 -2.69 -6.90
CA PHE A 246 -7.61 -2.85 -5.56
C PHE A 246 -9.01 -2.27 -5.38
N PHE A 247 -9.45 -1.38 -6.27
CA PHE A 247 -10.75 -0.73 -6.20
C PHE A 247 -11.51 -0.95 -7.51
N PRO A 248 -12.06 -2.17 -7.74
CA PRO A 248 -12.71 -2.53 -9.00
C PRO A 248 -13.89 -1.62 -9.39
N HIS A 249 -14.60 -1.05 -8.39
CA HIS A 249 -15.66 -0.06 -8.61
C HIS A 249 -15.25 1.38 -8.28
N GLY A 250 -13.96 1.59 -8.04
CA GLY A 250 -13.39 2.88 -7.65
C GLY A 250 -13.48 3.18 -6.15
N GLY A 251 -12.69 4.16 -5.74
CA GLY A 251 -12.69 4.67 -4.38
C GLY A 251 -13.93 5.49 -4.06
N ASN A 252 -14.24 5.59 -2.78
CA ASN A 252 -15.31 6.45 -2.25
C ASN A 252 -14.78 7.84 -1.83
N GLY A 253 -15.70 8.70 -1.37
CA GLY A 253 -15.39 10.07 -0.98
C GLY A 253 -15.39 11.05 -2.15
N ARG A 254 -15.37 12.36 -1.82
CA ARG A 254 -15.56 13.44 -2.80
C ARG A 254 -14.54 13.40 -3.93
N ILE A 255 -13.25 13.29 -3.61
CA ILE A 255 -12.16 13.35 -4.60
C ILE A 255 -12.26 12.19 -5.60
N ALA A 256 -12.37 10.95 -5.15
CA ALA A 256 -12.46 9.80 -6.04
C ALA A 256 -13.73 9.86 -6.91
N LYS A 257 -14.88 10.20 -6.32
CA LYS A 257 -16.15 10.33 -7.05
C LYS A 257 -16.16 11.46 -8.07
N GLU A 258 -15.46 12.57 -7.82
CA GLU A 258 -15.31 13.66 -8.79
C GLU A 258 -14.57 13.23 -10.06
N TYR A 259 -13.58 12.32 -9.97
CA TYR A 259 -12.93 11.74 -11.15
C TYR A 259 -13.82 10.72 -11.85
N LEU A 260 -14.43 9.78 -11.10
CA LEU A 260 -15.27 8.74 -11.68
C LEU A 260 -16.49 9.32 -12.43
N ALA A 261 -17.04 10.46 -11.99
CA ALA A 261 -18.14 11.13 -12.67
C ALA A 261 -17.75 11.73 -14.05
N LYS A 262 -16.46 11.83 -14.35
CA LYS A 262 -15.92 12.35 -15.62
C LYS A 262 -15.40 11.23 -16.54
N ALA A 263 -15.50 9.98 -16.09
CA ALA A 263 -15.02 8.79 -16.81
C ALA A 263 -15.90 8.41 -18.00
#